data_AF-A0A9D9I0V5-F1
#
_entry.id   AF-A0A9D9I0V5-F1
#
_cell.length_a   1.000
_cell.length_b   1.000
_cell.length_c   1.000
_cell.angle_alpha   90.00
_cell.angle_beta   90.00
_cell.angle_gamma   90.00
#
_symmetry.space_group_name_H-M   'P 1'
#
loop_
_entity.id
_entity.type
_entity.pdbx_description
1 polymer ?
#
loop_
_entity_poly.entity_id
_entity_poly.type
_entity_poly.pdbx_seq_one_letter_code
_entity_poly.pdbx_strand_id
1 'polypeptide(L)' 'MLSVKLKELEQDELIIRNEYSYIPPKVEYSLSFYSISSVKEEIDY' A
#
# COMPACT_ATOMS: atom_id res chain seq x y z
N MET A 1 16.13 -0.58 -4.39
CA MET A 1 15.39 -1.85 -4.57
C MET A 1 13.92 -1.59 -4.28
N LEU A 2 13.02 -1.84 -5.23
CA LEU A 2 11.57 -1.58 -5.07
C LEU A 2 10.96 -2.36 -3.89
N SER A 3 11.50 -3.55 -3.61
CA SER A 3 11.09 -4.44 -2.53
C SER A 3 11.35 -3.90 -1.12
N VAL A 4 12.33 -3.01 -0.94
CA VAL A 4 12.61 -2.39 0.37
C VAL A 4 11.55 -1.35 0.69
N LYS A 5 11.21 -0.53 -0.30
CA LYS A 5 10.22 0.54 -0.16
C LYS A 5 8.81 -0.01 0.10
N LEU A 6 8.46 -1.17 -0.47
CA LEU A 6 7.21 -1.85 -0.17
C LEU A 6 7.16 -2.36 1.28
N LYS A 7 8.27 -2.88 1.82
CA LYS A 7 8.33 -3.33 3.23
C LYS A 7 8.20 -2.17 4.21
N GLU A 8 8.84 -1.04 3.92
CA GLU A 8 8.70 0.18 4.74
C GLU A 8 7.26 0.67 4.73
N LEU A 9 6.61 0.72 3.56
CA LEU A 9 5.20 1.11 3.44
C LEU A 9 4.24 0.10 4.09
N GLU A 10 4.54 -1.20 4.09
CA GLU A 10 3.77 -2.20 4.85
C GLU A 10 3.95 -2.00 6.36
N GLN A 11 5.18 -1.70 6.81
CA GLN A 11 5.50 -1.50 8.22
C GLN A 11 4.86 -0.23 8.78
N ASP A 12 4.75 0.82 7.96
CA ASP A 12 4.07 2.07 8.31
C ASP A 12 2.54 1.96 8.16
N GLU A 13 2.02 0.75 7.90
CA GLU A 13 0.60 0.47 7.66
C GLU A 13 0.00 1.34 6.53
N LEU A 14 0.84 1.80 5.59
CA LEU A 14 0.45 2.68 4.48
C LEU A 14 -0.08 1.91 3.28
N ILE A 15 0.28 0.64 3.15
CA ILE A 15 -0.24 -0.25 2.11
C ILE A 15 -0.80 -1.54 2.71
N ILE A 16 -1.92 -1.99 2.16
CA ILE A 16 -2.59 -3.23 2.53
C ILE A 16 -2.39 -4.22 1.39
N ARG A 17 -1.76 -5.35 1.70
CA ARG A 17 -1.54 -6.45 0.76
C ARG A 17 -2.68 -7.46 0.87
N ASN A 18 -3.44 -7.63 -0.20
CA ASN A 18 -4.51 -8.61 -0.29
C ASN A 18 -4.09 -9.73 -1.25
N GLU A 19 -3.97 -10.95 -0.70
CA GLU A 19 -3.71 -12.16 -1.48
C GLU A 19 -5.00 -12.96 -1.66
N TYR A 20 -5.42 -13.10 -2.90
CA TYR A 20 -6.55 -13.92 -3.26
C TYR A 20 -6.05 -15.28 -3.72
N SER A 21 -6.35 -16.32 -2.93
CA SER A 21 -6.01 -17.72 -3.21
C SER A 21 -6.89 -18.36 -4.29
N TYR A 22 -7.37 -17.56 -5.26
CA TYR A 22 -8.17 -18.07 -6.38
C TYR A 22 -7.26 -18.57 -7.51
N ILE A 23 -7.79 -19.33 -8.47
CA ILE A 23 -7.07 -19.70 -9.70
C ILE A 23 -7.63 -18.82 -10.82
N PRO A 24 -6.84 -17.87 -11.38
CA PRO A 24 -5.43 -17.60 -11.11
C PRO A 24 -5.18 -16.78 -9.83
N PRO A 25 -4.02 -16.96 -9.18
CA PRO A 25 -3.69 -16.23 -7.95
C PRO A 25 -3.53 -14.75 -8.25
N LYS A 26 -4.20 -13.90 -7.46
CA LYS A 26 -4.19 -12.45 -7.63
C LYS A 26 -3.64 -11.79 -6.37
N VAL A 27 -2.71 -10.86 -6.56
CA VAL A 27 -2.16 -10.03 -5.49
C VAL A 27 -2.54 -8.60 -5.78
N GLU A 28 -3.24 -7.95 -4.86
CA GLU A 28 -3.59 -6.52 -4.94
C GLU A 28 -2.97 -5.76 -3.79
N TYR A 29 -2.46 -4.57 -4.11
CA TYR A 29 -1.97 -3.62 -3.13
C TYR A 29 -2.94 -2.44 -3.11
N SER A 30 -3.43 -2.09 -1.92
CA SER A 30 -4.31 -0.94 -1.73
C SER A 30 -3.65 0.05 -0.78
N LEU A 31 -3.82 1.34 -1.05
CA LEU A 31 -3.39 2.39 -0.14
C LEU A 31 -4.28 2.36 1.11
N SER A 32 -3.66 2.40 2.29
CA SER A 32 -4.37 2.48 3.55
C SER A 32 -4.95 3.88 3.76
N PHE A 33 -5.95 3.99 4.63
CA PHE A 33 -6.55 5.26 4.98
C PHE A 33 -5.51 6.28 5.51
N TYR A 34 -4.52 5.82 6.28
CA TYR A 34 -3.43 6.65 6.81
C TYR A 34 -2.53 7.21 5.71
N SER A 35 -2.25 6.41 4.67
CA SER A 35 -1.49 6.90 3.52
C SER A 35 -2.23 8.00 2.77
N ILE A 36 -3.55 7.85 2.57
CA ILE A 36 -4.35 8.84 1.86
C ILE A 36 -4.47 10.13 2.67
N SER A 37 -4.51 10.06 4.01
CA SER A 37 -4.50 11.27 4.84
C SER A 37 -3.18 12.02 4.79
N SER A 38 -2.04 11.32 4.82
CA SER A 38 -0.72 11.95 4.74
C SER A 38 -0.43 12.53 3.36
N VAL A 39 -0.88 11.86 2.29
CA VAL A 39 -0.69 12.35 0.92
C VAL A 39 -1.64 13.53 0.61
N LYS A 40 -2.80 13.61 1.28
CA LYS A 40 -3.73 14.76 1.13
C LYS A 40 -3.13 16.08 1.58
N GLU A 41 -2.27 16.09 2.60
CA GLU A 41 -1.58 17.32 3.03
C GLU A 41 -0.53 17.81 2.01
N GLU A 42 -0.06 16.95 1.10
CA GLU A 42 0.98 17.28 0.13
C GLU A 42 0.43 17.72 -1.24
N ILE A 43 -0.86 17.50 -1.51
CA ILE A 43 -1.50 17.82 -2.81
C ILE A 43 -2.33 19.12 -2.73
N ASP A 44 -2.47 19.73 -1.55
CA ASP A 44 -3.16 21.03 -1.37
C ASP A 44 -2.24 22.25 -1.64
N TYR A 45 -1.37 22.18 -2.66
CA TYR A 45 -0.50 23.29 -3.10
C TYR A 45 -0.73 23.68 -4.57
#